data_AF-A0A9R1IHT1-F1
#
_entry.id   AF-A0A9R1IHT1-F1
#
_cell.length_a   1.000
_cell.length_b   1.000
_cell.length_c   1.000
_cell.angle_alpha   90.00
_cell.angle_beta   90.00
_cell.angle_gamma   90.00
#
_symmetry.space_group_name_H-M   'P 1'
#
loop_
_entity.id
_entity.type
_entity.pdbx_description
1 polymer ?
#
loop_
_entity_poly.entity_id
_entity_poly.type
_entity_poly.pdbx_seq_one_letter_code
_entity_poly.pdbx_strand_id
1 'polypeptide(L)'
;MIKDWLDLHDVHPSDSDATSVKEWWSHNANKKTQSRRPLDSLMLLISWELWKERNAQIFCNNAVPVGVDVARIKEETLLWSIAGARHLNNIMP
;
A
#
# COMPACT_ATOMS: atom_id res chain seq x y z
N MET A 1 -11.74 -7.74 -0.86
CA MET A 1 -10.90 -7.74 -2.08
C MET A 1 -9.50 -7.10 -1.94
N ILE A 2 -9.28 -6.03 -1.15
CA ILE A 2 -7.90 -5.60 -0.75
C ILE A 2 -7.61 -5.98 0.70
N LYS A 3 -8.64 -5.91 1.54
CA LYS A 3 -8.58 -6.18 2.97
C LYS A 3 -8.33 -7.65 3.33
N ASP A 4 -8.74 -8.57 2.47
CA ASP A 4 -8.53 -10.02 2.67
C ASP A 4 -7.09 -10.45 2.33
N TRP A 5 -6.31 -9.54 1.74
CA TRP A 5 -4.94 -9.81 1.27
C TRP A 5 -3.88 -9.35 2.26
N LEU A 6 -4.16 -8.29 3.01
CA LEU A 6 -3.22 -7.75 3.97
C LEU A 6 -3.49 -8.40 5.32
N ASP A 7 -2.51 -9.12 5.87
CA ASP A 7 -2.55 -9.72 7.23
C ASP A 7 -2.43 -8.63 8.33
N LEU A 8 -3.15 -7.53 8.11
CA LEU A 8 -3.18 -6.31 8.91
C LEU A 8 -4.44 -6.33 9.79
N HIS A 9 -4.51 -7.29 10.71
CA HIS A 9 -5.65 -7.42 11.62
C HIS A 9 -5.93 -6.16 12.46
N ASP A 10 -4.92 -5.32 12.69
CA ASP A 10 -5.03 -4.07 13.47
C ASP A 10 -5.42 -2.83 12.63
N VAL A 11 -5.52 -2.95 11.30
CA VAL A 11 -5.79 -1.84 10.39
C VAL A 11 -7.02 -2.12 9.55
N HIS A 12 -8.13 -1.58 10.01
CA HIS A 12 -9.41 -1.68 9.32
C HIS A 12 -9.78 -0.31 8.72
N PRO A 13 -9.97 -0.20 7.39
CA PRO A 13 -10.36 1.06 6.76
C PRO A 13 -11.69 1.63 7.29
N SER A 14 -12.58 0.79 7.82
CA SER A 14 -13.85 1.22 8.40
C SER A 14 -13.80 1.51 9.90
N ASP A 15 -12.68 1.24 10.58
CA ASP A 15 -12.51 1.58 12.01
C ASP A 15 -11.96 2.98 12.22
N SER A 16 -11.72 3.72 11.13
CA SER A 16 -11.32 5.11 11.23
C SER A 16 -12.52 6.02 11.02
N ASP A 17 -12.76 6.91 11.98
CA ASP A 17 -13.56 8.13 11.77
C ASP A 17 -12.82 9.16 10.87
N ALA A 18 -11.78 8.72 10.14
CA ALA A 18 -10.95 9.58 9.32
C ALA A 18 -11.74 10.06 8.09
N THR A 19 -11.77 11.37 7.92
CA THR A 19 -12.45 12.06 6.83
C THR A 19 -11.60 12.15 5.56
N SER A 20 -10.32 11.75 5.64
CA SER A 20 -9.39 11.77 4.52
C SER A 20 -8.35 10.65 4.60
N VAL A 21 -7.77 10.30 3.44
CA VAL A 21 -6.64 9.35 3.34
C VAL A 21 -5.44 9.82 4.16
N LYS A 22 -5.19 11.14 4.21
CA LYS A 22 -4.10 11.74 5.00
C LYS A 22 -4.32 11.54 6.51
N GLU A 23 -5.55 11.72 6.97
CA GLU A 23 -5.92 11.52 8.36
C GLU A 23 -5.85 10.04 8.75
N TRP A 24 -6.41 9.17 7.90
CA TRP A 24 -6.32 7.72 8.07
C TRP A 24 -4.86 7.25 8.12
N TRP A 25 -4.03 7.75 7.22
CA TRP A 25 -2.58 7.51 7.22
C TRP A 25 -1.95 7.93 8.54
N SER A 26 -2.15 9.19 8.95
CA SER A 26 -1.50 9.77 10.12
C SER A 26 -1.89 9.02 11.39
N HIS A 27 -3.13 8.54 11.44
CA HIS A 27 -3.61 7.71 12.52
C HIS A 27 -2.87 6.37 12.59
N ASN A 28 -2.75 5.65 11.46
CA ASN A 28 -2.11 4.33 11.43
C ASN A 28 -0.57 4.39 11.56
N ALA A 29 0.08 5.41 11.02
CA ALA A 29 1.53 5.61 11.17
C ALA A 29 1.95 5.91 12.63
N ASN A 30 1.04 6.50 13.42
CA ASN A 30 1.30 6.83 14.82
C ASN A 30 0.89 5.71 15.80
N LYS A 31 0.15 4.68 15.34
CA LYS A 31 -0.16 3.51 16.16
C LYS A 31 1.13 2.74 16.47
N LYS A 32 1.31 2.37 17.75
CA LYS A 32 2.38 1.47 18.19
C LYS A 32 1.94 0.02 17.97
N THR A 33 1.83 -0.40 16.72
CA THR A 33 1.51 -1.78 16.33
C THR A 33 2.72 -2.46 15.71
N GLN A 34 2.73 -3.80 15.75
CA GLN A 34 3.73 -4.62 15.05
C GLN A 34 3.69 -4.41 13.52
N SER A 35 2.54 -3.96 13.01
CA SER A 35 2.29 -3.67 11.59
C SER A 35 2.77 -2.29 11.11
N ARG A 36 3.24 -1.39 11.99
CA ARG A 36 3.60 0.00 11.60
C ARG A 36 4.64 0.07 10.47
N ARG A 37 5.75 -0.67 10.60
CA ARG A 37 6.82 -0.67 9.58
C ARG A 37 6.36 -1.23 8.22
N PRO A 38 5.66 -2.38 8.14
CA PRO A 38 5.12 -2.85 6.87
C PRO A 38 4.05 -1.95 6.29
N LEU A 39 3.22 -1.30 7.11
CA LEU A 39 2.28 -0.28 6.65
C LEU A 39 3.00 0.89 6.00
N ASP A 40 3.94 1.52 6.69
CA ASP A 40 4.69 2.67 6.18
C ASP A 40 5.36 2.34 4.83
N SER A 41 5.92 1.12 4.71
CA SER A 41 6.59 0.63 3.49
C SER A 41 5.60 0.37 2.35
N LEU A 42 4.49 -0.33 2.63
CA LEU A 42 3.45 -0.62 1.65
C LEU A 42 2.83 0.66 1.12
N MET A 43 2.57 1.62 1.99
CA MET A 43 1.90 2.83 1.58
C MET A 43 2.84 3.79 0.82
N LEU A 44 4.16 3.76 1.09
CA LEU A 44 5.16 4.37 0.22
C LEU A 44 5.11 3.75 -1.19
N LEU A 45 5.08 2.42 -1.28
CA LEU A 45 4.94 1.68 -2.53
C LEU A 45 3.68 2.06 -3.31
N ILE A 46 2.52 2.09 -2.64
CA ILE A 46 1.24 2.51 -3.25
C ILE A 46 1.36 3.93 -3.80
N SER A 47 1.93 4.85 -3.01
CA SER A 47 2.10 6.25 -3.42
C SER A 47 3.03 6.38 -4.63
N TRP A 48 4.09 5.57 -4.68
CA TRP A 48 5.02 5.49 -5.80
C TRP A 48 4.38 4.95 -7.07
N GLU A 49 3.62 3.84 -6.99
CA GLU A 49 2.93 3.27 -8.15
C GLU A 49 1.88 4.23 -8.71
N LEU A 50 1.08 4.88 -7.85
CA LEU A 50 0.11 5.88 -8.28
C LEU A 50 0.77 7.10 -8.94
N TRP A 51 1.95 7.50 -8.46
CA TRP A 51 2.72 8.57 -9.10
C TRP A 51 3.23 8.16 -10.49
N LYS A 52 3.75 6.94 -10.65
CA LYS A 52 4.17 6.40 -11.96
C LYS A 52 2.99 6.29 -12.93
N GLU A 53 1.85 5.82 -12.46
CA GLU A 53 0.60 5.69 -13.22
C GLU A 53 0.16 7.05 -13.78
N ARG A 54 0.02 8.06 -12.92
CA ARG A 54 -0.35 9.43 -13.33
C ARG A 54 0.64 10.04 -14.31
N ASN A 55 1.94 9.80 -14.11
CA ASN A 55 2.94 10.26 -15.07
C ASN A 55 2.80 9.56 -16.43
N ALA A 56 2.57 8.25 -16.46
CA ALA A 56 2.35 7.51 -17.70
C ALA A 56 1.08 8.01 -18.42
N GLN A 57 0.02 8.33 -17.69
CA GLN A 57 -1.18 8.96 -18.25
C GLN A 57 -0.86 10.31 -18.89
N ILE A 58 -0.17 11.20 -18.17
CA ILE A 58 0.08 12.57 -18.63
C ILE A 58 1.07 12.59 -19.81
N PHE A 59 2.16 11.83 -19.72
CA PHE A 59 3.25 11.91 -20.69
C PHE A 59 3.14 10.90 -21.84
N CYS A 60 2.42 9.78 -21.63
CA CYS A 60 2.31 8.72 -22.63
C CYS A 60 0.86 8.45 -23.07
N ASN A 61 -0.13 9.19 -22.56
CA ASN A 61 -1.57 8.95 -22.78
C ASN A 61 -1.99 7.50 -22.53
N ASN A 62 -1.32 6.84 -21.58
CA ASN A 62 -1.49 5.42 -21.30
C ASN A 62 -2.09 5.23 -19.91
N ALA A 63 -3.42 5.28 -19.85
CA ALA A 63 -4.17 4.96 -18.63
C ALA A 63 -4.37 3.45 -18.51
N VAL A 64 -4.08 2.92 -17.33
CA VAL A 64 -4.30 1.50 -17.03
C VAL A 64 -5.47 1.32 -16.06
N PRO A 65 -6.20 0.20 -16.13
CA PRO A 65 -7.22 -0.11 -15.13
C PRO A 65 -6.60 -0.28 -13.74
N VAL A 66 -7.34 0.13 -12.70
CA VAL A 66 -6.91 0.01 -11.28
C VAL A 66 -6.43 -1.40 -10.91
N GLY A 67 -7.02 -2.44 -11.51
CA GLY A 67 -6.59 -3.83 -11.28
C GLY A 67 -5.14 -4.10 -11.70
N VAL A 68 -4.65 -3.41 -12.74
CA VAL A 68 -3.26 -3.51 -13.21
C VAL A 68 -2.31 -2.85 -12.22
N ASP A 69 -2.67 -1.68 -11.68
CA ASP A 69 -1.83 -1.02 -10.67
C ASP A 69 -1.79 -1.80 -9.36
N VAL A 70 -2.93 -2.39 -8.95
CA VAL A 70 -2.96 -3.29 -7.80
C VAL A 70 -2.06 -4.51 -8.01
N ALA A 71 -2.03 -5.07 -9.24
CA ALA A 71 -1.13 -6.18 -9.55
C ALA A 71 0.35 -5.77 -9.49
N ARG A 72 0.71 -4.57 -9.98
CA ARG A 72 2.08 -4.04 -9.88
C ARG A 72 2.50 -3.81 -8.43
N ILE A 73 1.61 -3.23 -7.60
CA ILE A 73 1.87 -3.03 -6.16
C ILE A 73 2.16 -4.37 -5.48
N LYS A 74 1.40 -5.43 -5.82
CA LYS A 74 1.64 -6.79 -5.31
C LYS A 74 3.04 -7.30 -5.70
N GLU A 75 3.38 -7.22 -6.98
CA GLU A 75 4.66 -7.69 -7.50
C GLU A 75 5.84 -6.94 -6.87
N GLU A 76 5.76 -5.61 -6.77
CA GLU A 76 6.78 -4.78 -6.12
C GLU A 76 6.91 -5.09 -4.62
N THR A 77 5.80 -5.31 -3.93
CA THR A 77 5.81 -5.71 -2.50
C THR A 77 6.58 -7.02 -2.31
N LEU A 78 6.35 -8.01 -3.18
CA LEU A 78 7.07 -9.28 -3.17
C LEU A 78 8.56 -9.08 -3.46
N LEU A 79 8.90 -8.31 -4.50
CA LEU A 79 10.29 -8.02 -4.88
C LEU A 79 11.07 -7.35 -3.75
N TRP A 80 10.46 -6.37 -3.07
CA TRP A 80 11.08 -5.68 -1.94
C TRP A 80 11.31 -6.62 -0.77
N SER A 81 10.37 -7.53 -0.52
CA SER A 81 10.52 -8.53 0.51
C SER A 81 11.70 -9.48 0.25
N ILE A 82 11.82 -9.96 -1.00
CA ILE A 82 12.95 -10.78 -1.46
C ILE A 82 14.27 -10.00 -1.37
N ALA A 83 14.25 -8.70 -1.69
CA ALA A 83 15.41 -7.81 -1.61
C ALA A 83 15.84 -7.44 -0.18
N GLY A 84 15.08 -7.86 0.85
CA GLY A 84 15.48 -7.72 2.26
C GLY A 84 14.52 -6.92 3.13
N ALA A 85 13.44 -6.36 2.59
CA ALA A 85 12.35 -5.76 3.36
C ALA A 85 11.44 -6.83 3.97
N ARG A 86 12.03 -7.75 4.74
CA ARG A 86 11.40 -8.98 5.27
C ARG A 86 10.13 -8.75 6.07
N HIS A 87 9.95 -7.55 6.63
CA HIS A 87 8.73 -7.17 7.33
C HIS A 87 7.50 -7.10 6.42
N LEU A 88 7.67 -6.97 5.10
CA LEU A 88 6.59 -7.03 4.11
C LEU A 88 6.00 -8.44 3.94
N ASN A 89 6.77 -9.51 4.20
CA ASN A 89 6.23 -10.87 4.22
C ASN A 89 5.12 -11.04 5.26
N ASN A 90 5.16 -10.26 6.35
CA ASN A 90 4.17 -10.36 7.41
C ASN A 90 2.79 -9.82 7.00
N ILE A 91 2.69 -9.14 5.85
CA ILE A 91 1.43 -8.54 5.37
C ILE A 91 1.05 -9.05 3.97
N MET A 92 1.83 -9.98 3.41
CA MET A 92 1.62 -10.55 2.09
C MET A 92 1.76 -12.08 2.23
N PRO A 93 0.64 -12.84 2.30
CA PRO A 93 0.69 -14.31 2.30
C PRO A 93 1.23 -14.86 0.98
#